data_AF-A0A0P1I975-F1
#
_entry.id   AF-A0A0P1I975-F1
#
_cell.length_a   1.000
_cell.length_b   1.000
_cell.length_c   1.000
_cell.angle_alpha   90.00
_cell.angle_beta   90.00
_cell.angle_gamma   90.00
#
_symmetry.space_group_name_H-M   'P 1'
#
loop_
_entity.id
_entity.type
_entity.pdbx_description
1 polymer ?
#
loop_
_entity_poly.entity_id
_entity_poly.type
_entity_poly.pdbx_seq_one_letter_code
_entity_poly.pdbx_strand_id
1 'polypeptide(L)'
;MQDKAITQSALSRQIGVDRSTISQLLKDQGARLPNAQVVGECAAALGVSADWLLSLTDRPESAADILANSLTLTEAPRALVDEQIFGWHIEAAGYKIRHVPAGLPDMLKTREILEWEYSPHLGRTTDQAIGASEDRLNWMRASQSDYEIALPLHELLSFATGKGYYDGLPAELRYAQLNHMSDLCSQLYPRLRVYLFDARQLFSAPITVFGPLLAVLYLGRNYLAFRDVERVQGFTTHFDNLVRSAPVTARTLPDHIETLQKLI
;
A
#
# COMPACT_ATOMS: atom_id res chain seq x y z
N MET A 1 -34.08 -2.41 2.02
CA MET A 1 -34.97 -2.26 3.20
C MET A 1 -34.85 -3.42 4.17
N GLN A 2 -34.93 -4.68 3.71
CA GLN A 2 -34.75 -5.86 4.57
C GLN A 2 -33.36 -5.90 5.23
N ASP A 3 -32.28 -5.66 4.47
CA ASP A 3 -30.91 -5.70 4.98
C ASP A 3 -30.60 -4.63 6.06
N LYS A 4 -31.31 -3.49 6.01
CA LYS A 4 -31.17 -2.41 7.01
C LYS A 4 -32.23 -2.46 8.11
N ALA A 5 -33.07 -3.49 8.15
CA ALA A 5 -34.17 -3.64 9.11
C ALA A 5 -35.12 -2.42 9.19
N ILE A 6 -35.29 -1.68 8.08
CA ILE A 6 -36.15 -0.49 8.02
C ILE A 6 -37.55 -0.89 7.56
N THR A 7 -38.58 -0.45 8.32
CA THR A 7 -39.99 -0.65 7.95
C THR A 7 -40.49 0.43 6.98
N GLN A 8 -41.53 0.14 6.18
CA GLN A 8 -42.15 1.14 5.28
C GLN A 8 -42.62 2.39 6.03
N SER A 9 -43.17 2.21 7.24
CA SER A 9 -43.63 3.32 8.08
C SER A 9 -42.48 4.16 8.64
N ALA A 10 -41.31 3.55 8.85
CA ALA A 10 -40.11 4.27 9.29
C ALA A 10 -39.50 5.07 8.13
N LEU A 11 -39.38 4.44 6.96
CA LEU A 11 -38.89 5.10 5.75
C LEU A 11 -39.77 6.29 5.36
N SER A 12 -41.10 6.12 5.37
CA SER A 12 -42.04 7.19 4.98
C SER A 12 -41.92 8.42 5.88
N ARG A 13 -41.73 8.23 7.20
CA ARG A 13 -41.47 9.34 8.14
C ARG A 13 -40.12 10.00 7.89
N GLN A 14 -39.09 9.20 7.61
CA GLN A 14 -37.73 9.69 7.43
C GLN A 14 -37.59 10.55 6.16
N ILE A 15 -38.32 10.22 5.10
CA ILE A 15 -38.31 10.98 3.84
C ILE A 15 -39.52 11.92 3.70
N GLY A 16 -40.35 12.06 4.74
CA GLY A 16 -41.46 13.03 4.74
C GLY A 16 -42.58 12.75 3.73
N VAL A 17 -42.83 11.49 3.36
CA VAL A 17 -43.94 11.10 2.45
C VAL A 17 -44.95 10.17 3.12
N ASP A 18 -46.14 10.07 2.54
CA ASP A 18 -47.16 9.14 3.02
C ASP A 18 -46.73 7.68 2.87
N ARG A 19 -47.10 6.84 3.84
CA ARG A 19 -46.86 5.39 3.79
C ARG A 19 -47.50 4.74 2.55
N SER A 20 -48.63 5.29 2.08
CA SER A 20 -49.30 4.84 0.85
C SER A 20 -48.41 5.02 -0.37
N THR A 21 -47.64 6.11 -0.45
CA THR A 21 -46.65 6.37 -1.52
C THR A 21 -45.58 5.30 -1.53
N ILE A 22 -44.97 4.98 -0.38
CA ILE A 22 -43.98 3.89 -0.26
C ILE A 22 -44.59 2.53 -0.62
N SER A 23 -45.82 2.26 -0.17
CA SER A 23 -46.49 1.00 -0.49
C SER A 23 -46.83 0.89 -1.98
N GLN A 24 -47.08 1.99 -2.69
CA GLN A 24 -47.33 1.97 -4.13
C GLN A 24 -46.04 1.70 -4.90
N LEU A 25 -44.93 2.32 -4.51
CA LEU A 25 -43.62 2.10 -5.14
C LEU A 25 -43.16 0.64 -5.03
N LEU A 26 -43.47 -0.04 -3.91
CA LEU A 26 -43.07 -1.44 -3.70
C LEU A 26 -44.00 -2.47 -4.36
N LYS A 27 -45.21 -2.09 -4.79
CA LYS A 27 -46.23 -3.02 -5.31
C LYS A 27 -46.26 -3.13 -6.84
N ASP A 28 -45.40 -2.39 -7.54
CA ASP A 28 -45.07 -2.57 -8.96
C ASP A 28 -46.27 -2.66 -9.93
N GLN A 29 -47.36 -1.94 -9.63
CA GLN A 29 -48.62 -2.00 -10.42
C GLN A 29 -49.15 -0.65 -10.90
N GLY A 30 -48.38 0.44 -10.71
CA GLY A 30 -48.81 1.80 -11.07
C GLY A 30 -47.85 2.48 -12.05
N ALA A 31 -48.37 3.05 -13.13
CA ALA A 31 -47.62 3.79 -14.17
C ALA A 31 -47.03 5.15 -13.71
N ARG A 32 -46.97 5.43 -12.40
CA ARG A 32 -46.40 6.68 -11.88
C ARG A 32 -45.02 6.41 -11.33
N LEU A 33 -44.02 6.86 -12.09
CA LEU A 33 -42.65 6.93 -11.62
C LEU A 33 -42.56 7.89 -10.42
N PRO A 34 -41.78 7.56 -9.38
CA PRO A 34 -41.52 8.49 -8.28
C PRO A 34 -40.86 9.76 -8.82
N ASN A 35 -41.16 10.90 -8.20
CA ASN A 35 -40.40 12.13 -8.41
C ASN A 35 -38.93 11.89 -8.01
N ALA A 36 -37.99 12.49 -8.75
CA ALA A 36 -36.56 12.49 -8.47
C ALA A 36 -36.24 12.84 -7.00
N GLN A 37 -36.99 13.75 -6.37
CA GLN A 37 -36.82 14.05 -4.95
C GLN A 37 -37.04 12.81 -4.05
N VAL A 38 -38.12 12.05 -4.29
CA VAL A 38 -38.45 10.86 -3.51
C VAL A 38 -37.39 9.77 -3.70
N VAL A 39 -36.87 9.61 -4.92
CA VAL A 39 -35.76 8.69 -5.22
C VAL A 39 -34.50 9.11 -4.46
N GLY A 40 -34.14 10.40 -4.50
CA GLY A 40 -32.97 10.93 -3.80
C GLY A 40 -33.06 10.78 -2.27
N GLU A 41 -34.22 11.06 -1.68
CA GLU A 41 -34.43 10.93 -0.23
C GLU A 41 -34.48 9.45 0.20
N CYS A 42 -35.05 8.56 -0.62
CA CYS A 42 -34.97 7.12 -0.39
C CYS A 42 -33.53 6.62 -0.46
N ALA A 43 -32.75 7.06 -1.45
CA ALA A 43 -31.33 6.73 -1.61
C ALA A 43 -30.53 7.15 -0.36
N ALA A 44 -30.71 8.39 0.08
CA ALA A 44 -30.07 8.92 1.29
C ALA A 44 -30.49 8.16 2.56
N ALA A 45 -31.78 7.93 2.77
CA ALA A 45 -32.29 7.22 3.95
C ALA A 45 -31.85 5.75 4.01
N LEU A 46 -31.74 5.11 2.84
CA LEU A 46 -31.30 3.73 2.71
C LEU A 46 -29.77 3.61 2.58
N GLY A 47 -29.02 4.72 2.53
CA GLY A 47 -27.57 4.76 2.33
C GLY A 47 -27.14 3.97 1.09
N VAL A 48 -27.78 4.25 -0.04
CA VAL A 48 -27.48 3.70 -1.36
C VAL A 48 -27.45 4.81 -2.41
N SER A 49 -26.96 4.55 -3.63
CA SER A 49 -27.04 5.52 -4.73
C SER A 49 -28.44 5.59 -5.35
N ALA A 50 -28.81 6.79 -5.83
CA ALA A 50 -30.04 6.96 -6.61
C ALA A 50 -29.97 6.19 -7.93
N ASP A 51 -28.79 6.13 -8.55
CA ASP A 51 -28.55 5.36 -9.77
C ASP A 51 -28.84 3.87 -9.57
N TRP A 52 -28.49 3.31 -8.41
CA TRP A 52 -28.80 1.91 -8.08
C TRP A 52 -30.28 1.68 -7.87
N LEU A 53 -30.98 2.59 -7.16
CA LEU A 53 -32.44 2.52 -7.03
C LEU A 53 -33.15 2.59 -8.39
N LEU A 54 -32.55 3.28 -9.36
CA LEU A 54 -33.03 3.39 -10.73
C LEU A 54 -32.51 2.29 -11.66
N SER A 55 -31.78 1.30 -11.13
CA SER A 55 -31.17 0.20 -11.89
C SER A 55 -30.23 0.67 -13.02
N LEU A 56 -29.61 1.83 -12.86
CA LEU A 56 -28.59 2.39 -13.77
C LEU A 56 -27.17 1.91 -13.44
N THR A 57 -26.98 1.31 -12.26
CA THR A 57 -25.72 0.71 -11.81
C THR A 57 -26.00 -0.54 -10.97
N ASP A 58 -25.09 -1.50 -11.02
CA ASP A 58 -25.14 -2.72 -10.19
C ASP A 58 -24.60 -2.49 -8.76
N ARG A 59 -24.06 -1.30 -8.46
CA ARG A 59 -23.43 -0.99 -7.16
C ARG A 59 -24.36 -0.19 -6.24
N PRO A 60 -24.71 -0.71 -5.05
CA PRO A 60 -25.59 -0.02 -4.12
C PRO A 60 -24.96 1.21 -3.48
N GLU A 61 -23.64 1.31 -3.36
CA GLU A 61 -22.98 2.40 -2.64
C GLU A 61 -23.11 3.76 -3.35
N SER A 62 -23.25 4.85 -2.58
CA SER A 62 -23.18 6.19 -3.16
C SER A 62 -21.76 6.52 -3.61
N ALA A 63 -21.59 7.41 -4.57
CA ALA A 63 -20.25 7.88 -4.98
C ALA A 63 -19.45 8.45 -3.81
N ALA A 64 -20.13 9.07 -2.83
CA ALA A 64 -19.52 9.56 -1.60
C ALA A 64 -19.07 8.42 -0.67
N ASP A 65 -19.85 7.34 -0.54
CA ASP A 65 -19.50 6.16 0.28
C ASP A 65 -18.37 5.34 -0.35
N ILE A 66 -18.34 5.23 -1.68
CA ILE A 66 -17.23 4.61 -2.40
C ILE A 66 -15.95 5.41 -2.13
N LEU A 67 -16.01 6.74 -2.22
CA LEU A 67 -14.87 7.60 -1.94
C LEU A 67 -14.44 7.52 -0.47
N ALA A 68 -15.38 7.59 0.48
CA ALA A 68 -15.12 7.54 1.91
C ALA A 68 -14.53 6.21 2.38
N ASN A 69 -14.90 5.09 1.74
CA ASN A 69 -14.37 3.76 2.06
C ASN A 69 -13.14 3.36 1.23
N SER A 70 -12.83 4.09 0.15
CA SER A 70 -11.69 3.77 -0.74
C SER A 70 -10.34 4.29 -0.27
N LEU A 71 -10.32 5.29 0.63
CA LEU A 71 -9.10 5.95 1.09
C LEU A 71 -9.06 6.00 2.61
N THR A 72 -8.17 5.22 3.22
CA THR A 72 -7.84 5.38 4.64
C THR A 72 -6.55 6.17 4.77
N LEU A 73 -6.61 7.29 5.50
CA LEU A 73 -5.43 8.00 5.98
C LEU A 73 -5.03 7.38 7.32
N THR A 74 -3.86 6.76 7.38
CA THR A 74 -3.33 6.18 8.61
C THR A 74 -2.04 6.87 8.98
N GLU A 75 -1.84 7.17 10.26
CA GLU A 75 -0.58 7.75 10.74
C GLU A 75 0.58 6.76 10.49
N ALA A 76 1.71 7.27 10.02
CA ALA A 76 2.95 6.54 9.77
C ALA A 76 4.02 7.09 10.72
N PRO A 77 4.05 6.66 12.00
CA PRO A 77 5.11 7.04 12.91
C PRO A 77 6.46 6.61 12.33
N ARG A 78 7.48 7.46 12.51
CA ARG A 78 8.85 7.21 12.05
C ARG A 78 9.52 6.19 12.98
N ALA A 79 9.05 4.95 12.96
CA ALA A 79 9.54 3.82 13.73
C ALA A 79 10.18 2.78 12.80
N LEU A 80 11.04 1.94 13.37
CA LEU A 80 11.47 0.70 12.72
C LEU A 80 10.23 -0.21 12.62
N VAL A 81 9.74 -0.42 11.39
CA VAL A 81 8.49 -1.14 11.05
C VAL A 81 7.27 -0.71 11.88
N ASP A 82 6.48 0.22 11.33
CA ASP A 82 5.16 0.58 11.86
C ASP A 82 4.23 -0.66 12.03
N GLU A 83 3.48 -0.70 13.13
CA GLU A 83 2.48 -1.74 13.43
C GLU A 83 1.45 -1.86 12.30
N GLN A 84 1.07 -0.74 11.69
CA GLN A 84 0.11 -0.75 10.60
C GLN A 84 0.64 -1.47 9.36
N ILE A 85 1.88 -1.15 8.94
CA ILE A 85 2.53 -1.85 7.82
C ILE A 85 2.65 -3.34 8.13
N PHE A 86 3.02 -3.70 9.35
CA PHE A 86 3.13 -5.09 9.75
C PHE A 86 1.77 -5.81 9.71
N GLY A 87 0.70 -5.15 10.14
CA GLY A 87 -0.67 -5.66 10.03
C GLY A 87 -1.06 -5.98 8.58
N TRP A 88 -0.73 -5.10 7.63
CA TRP A 88 -0.98 -5.36 6.21
C TRP A 88 -0.15 -6.51 5.65
N HIS A 89 1.07 -6.71 6.14
CA HIS A 89 1.88 -7.87 5.79
C HIS A 89 1.26 -9.19 6.27
N ILE A 90 0.69 -9.22 7.48
CA ILE A 90 -0.04 -10.38 7.99
C ILE A 90 -1.28 -10.64 7.14
N GLU A 91 -2.07 -9.59 6.84
CA GLU A 91 -3.28 -9.70 6.00
C GLU A 91 -2.96 -10.26 4.60
N ALA A 92 -1.83 -9.87 4.04
CA ALA A 92 -1.38 -10.27 2.72
C ALA A 92 -0.57 -11.57 2.67
N ALA A 93 -0.53 -12.33 3.77
CA ALA A 93 0.23 -13.58 3.83
C ALA A 93 -0.19 -14.55 2.71
N GLY A 94 0.78 -15.01 1.92
CA GLY A 94 0.55 -15.90 0.77
C GLY A 94 0.26 -15.16 -0.54
N TYR A 95 0.03 -13.85 -0.51
CA TYR A 95 0.03 -13.01 -1.72
C TYR A 95 1.42 -12.44 -1.99
N LYS A 96 1.68 -12.19 -3.28
CA LYS A 96 2.88 -11.46 -3.70
C LYS A 96 2.80 -9.99 -3.25
N ILE A 97 3.89 -9.50 -2.70
CA ILE A 97 4.07 -8.11 -2.30
C ILE A 97 4.99 -7.41 -3.29
N ARG A 98 4.56 -6.25 -3.79
CA ARG A 98 5.36 -5.38 -4.67
C ARG A 98 5.70 -4.11 -3.91
N HIS A 99 6.94 -3.68 -3.92
CA HIS A 99 7.38 -2.55 -3.09
C HIS A 99 8.35 -1.62 -3.82
N VAL A 100 8.06 -0.32 -3.77
CA VAL A 100 9.00 0.75 -4.10
C VAL A 100 9.35 1.45 -2.80
N PRO A 101 10.57 1.32 -2.29
CA PRO A 101 10.97 1.92 -1.02
C PRO A 101 11.31 3.41 -1.20
N ALA A 102 11.33 4.16 -0.09
CA ALA A 102 11.80 5.54 -0.06
C ALA A 102 13.33 5.66 0.00
N GLY A 103 14.02 4.58 0.38
CA GLY A 103 15.48 4.45 0.45
C GLY A 103 15.85 2.96 0.33
N LEU A 104 16.93 2.52 0.96
CA LEU A 104 17.18 1.07 1.07
C LEU A 104 16.04 0.36 1.83
N PRO A 105 15.53 -0.81 1.37
CA PRO A 105 14.49 -1.54 2.08
C PRO A 105 15.00 -2.12 3.42
N ASP A 106 14.26 -1.90 4.51
CA ASP A 106 14.68 -2.34 5.86
C ASP A 106 14.90 -3.86 5.96
N MET A 107 14.14 -4.67 5.22
CA MET A 107 14.31 -6.13 5.20
C MET A 107 15.66 -6.58 4.61
N LEU A 108 16.35 -5.70 3.89
CA LEU A 108 17.66 -5.95 3.29
C LEU A 108 18.78 -5.29 4.09
N LYS A 109 18.49 -4.53 5.16
CA LYS A 109 19.50 -3.82 5.95
C LYS A 109 20.16 -4.75 6.98
N THR A 110 21.45 -4.53 7.22
CA THR A 110 22.14 -5.08 8.40
C THR A 110 21.73 -4.28 9.63
N ARG A 111 21.98 -4.87 10.80
CA ARG A 111 21.69 -4.24 12.10
C ARG A 111 22.41 -2.90 12.25
N GLU A 112 23.66 -2.82 11.83
CA GLU A 112 24.50 -1.62 11.97
C GLU A 112 23.96 -0.45 11.12
N ILE A 113 23.39 -0.75 9.95
CA ILE A 113 22.73 0.28 9.12
C ILE A 113 21.44 0.76 9.77
N LEU A 114 20.64 -0.15 10.33
CA LEU A 114 19.44 0.23 11.08
C LEU A 114 19.80 1.08 12.31
N GLU A 115 20.84 0.71 13.06
CA GLU A 115 21.34 1.49 14.19
C GLU A 115 21.78 2.90 13.77
N TRP A 116 22.55 3.00 12.68
CA TRP A 116 23.00 4.30 12.16
C TRP A 116 21.84 5.20 11.71
N GLU A 117 20.88 4.65 10.95
CA GLU A 117 19.77 5.41 10.37
C GLU A 117 18.77 5.92 11.41
N TYR A 118 18.55 5.13 12.46
CA TYR A 118 17.56 5.43 13.50
C TYR A 118 18.17 6.04 14.76
N SER A 119 19.50 6.07 14.91
CA SER A 119 20.18 6.75 16.03
C SER A 119 19.67 8.17 16.32
N PRO A 120 19.35 9.03 15.32
CA PRO A 120 18.82 10.37 15.60
C PRO A 120 17.39 10.40 16.17
N HIS A 121 16.60 9.34 15.97
CA HIS A 121 15.16 9.28 16.30
C HIS A 121 14.85 8.38 17.48
N LEU A 122 15.71 7.40 17.78
CA LEU A 122 15.56 6.51 18.91
C LEU A 122 16.16 7.16 20.17
N GLY A 123 15.31 7.42 21.17
CA GLY A 123 15.75 7.82 22.50
C GLY A 123 16.51 6.70 23.25
N ARG A 124 16.53 6.76 24.58
CA ARG A 124 17.34 5.89 25.47
C ARG A 124 16.97 4.38 25.47
N THR A 125 16.09 3.91 24.58
CA THR A 125 15.65 2.50 24.44
C THR A 125 15.86 2.00 23.00
N THR A 126 17.02 2.31 22.42
CA THR A 126 17.45 1.90 21.07
C THR A 126 17.39 0.38 20.87
N ASP A 127 17.97 -0.40 21.79
CA ASP A 127 18.15 -1.85 21.58
C ASP A 127 16.83 -2.64 21.57
N GLN A 128 15.86 -2.25 22.40
CA GLN A 128 14.56 -2.93 22.45
C GLN A 128 13.69 -2.62 21.23
N ALA A 129 13.74 -1.36 20.76
CA ALA A 129 13.03 -0.96 19.54
C ALA A 129 13.63 -1.64 18.31
N ILE A 130 14.97 -1.75 18.24
CA ILE A 130 15.68 -2.48 17.18
C ILE A 130 15.33 -3.96 17.24
N GLY A 131 15.42 -4.60 18.41
CA GLY A 131 15.10 -6.04 18.56
C GLY A 131 13.66 -6.38 18.14
N ALA A 132 12.67 -5.62 18.61
CA ALA A 132 11.27 -5.85 18.23
C ALA A 132 11.03 -5.67 16.72
N SER A 133 11.83 -4.82 16.07
CA SER A 133 11.74 -4.58 14.63
C SER A 133 12.50 -5.63 13.84
N GLU A 134 13.64 -6.10 14.32
CA GLU A 134 14.34 -7.27 13.79
C GLU A 134 13.42 -8.49 13.78
N ASP A 135 12.64 -8.72 14.84
CA ASP A 135 11.66 -9.81 14.89
C ASP A 135 10.58 -9.69 13.79
N ARG A 136 10.05 -8.48 13.58
CA ARG A 136 9.09 -8.21 12.49
C ARG A 136 9.72 -8.40 11.11
N LEU A 137 10.95 -7.91 10.90
CA LEU A 137 11.71 -8.09 9.66
C LEU A 137 12.01 -9.57 9.40
N ASN A 138 12.41 -10.31 10.43
CA ASN A 138 12.64 -11.76 10.37
C ASN A 138 11.36 -12.50 10.03
N TRP A 139 10.22 -12.13 10.62
CA TRP A 139 8.93 -12.69 10.24
C TRP A 139 8.61 -12.44 8.77
N MET A 140 8.80 -11.21 8.28
CA MET A 140 8.55 -10.88 6.87
C MET A 140 9.45 -11.69 5.93
N ARG A 141 10.74 -11.86 6.28
CA ARG A 141 11.69 -12.71 5.54
C ARG A 141 11.30 -14.19 5.54
N ALA A 142 10.74 -14.69 6.63
CA ALA A 142 10.30 -16.09 6.77
C ALA A 142 8.88 -16.35 6.23
N SER A 143 8.08 -15.29 6.04
CA SER A 143 6.70 -15.38 5.54
C SER A 143 6.66 -16.09 4.18
N GLN A 144 5.52 -16.68 3.79
CA GLN A 144 5.38 -17.38 2.50
C GLN A 144 5.20 -16.45 1.29
N SER A 145 5.09 -15.13 1.50
CA SER A 145 4.86 -14.18 0.43
C SER A 145 6.11 -14.01 -0.45
N ASP A 146 5.90 -13.93 -1.76
CA ASP A 146 6.92 -13.51 -2.73
C ASP A 146 7.06 -11.99 -2.71
N TYR A 147 8.28 -11.48 -2.78
CA TYR A 147 8.60 -10.05 -2.81
C TYR A 147 9.23 -9.64 -4.12
N GLU A 148 8.65 -8.60 -4.73
CA GLU A 148 9.29 -7.85 -5.82
C GLU A 148 9.53 -6.42 -5.35
N ILE A 149 10.78 -5.98 -5.41
CA ILE A 149 11.20 -4.64 -5.02
C ILE A 149 11.72 -3.92 -6.26
N ALA A 150 11.22 -2.71 -6.52
CA ALA A 150 11.77 -1.83 -7.54
C ALA A 150 12.45 -0.65 -6.85
N LEU A 151 13.78 -0.60 -6.90
CA LEU A 151 14.61 0.41 -6.25
C LEU A 151 15.18 1.38 -7.31
N PRO A 152 15.22 2.70 -7.07
CA PRO A 152 15.87 3.62 -8.00
C PRO A 152 17.38 3.34 -8.10
N LEU A 153 17.95 3.34 -9.31
CA LEU A 153 19.39 3.17 -9.52
C LEU A 153 20.25 4.17 -8.74
N HIS A 154 19.81 5.43 -8.73
CA HIS A 154 20.55 6.50 -8.06
C HIS A 154 20.59 6.30 -6.53
N GLU A 155 19.63 5.57 -5.96
CA GLU A 155 19.57 5.31 -4.52
C GLU A 155 20.73 4.41 -4.10
N LEU A 156 20.92 3.30 -4.82
CA LEU A 156 22.02 2.36 -4.54
C LEU A 156 23.39 2.97 -4.86
N LEU A 157 23.48 3.82 -5.89
CA LEU A 157 24.70 4.60 -6.18
C LEU A 157 25.01 5.62 -5.07
N SER A 158 24.00 6.32 -4.57
CA SER A 158 24.17 7.28 -3.46
C SER A 158 24.61 6.56 -2.20
N PHE A 159 24.04 5.39 -1.92
CA PHE A 159 24.48 4.51 -0.85
C PHE A 159 25.94 4.11 -1.03
N ALA A 160 26.30 3.52 -2.17
CA ALA A 160 27.65 3.06 -2.46
C ALA A 160 28.71 4.16 -2.47
N THR A 161 28.34 5.43 -2.64
CA THR A 161 29.28 6.56 -2.61
C THR A 161 29.23 7.36 -1.31
N GLY A 162 28.35 7.02 -0.37
CA GLY A 162 28.19 7.74 0.90
C GLY A 162 27.73 9.18 0.71
N LYS A 163 26.84 9.43 -0.26
CA LYS A 163 26.38 10.78 -0.63
C LYS A 163 24.90 10.97 -0.34
N GLY A 164 24.50 12.24 -0.25
CA GLY A 164 23.11 12.62 -0.06
C GLY A 164 22.61 12.19 1.31
N TYR A 165 21.61 11.30 1.34
CA TYR A 165 21.07 10.77 2.59
C TYR A 165 22.13 10.02 3.42
N TYR A 166 23.12 9.42 2.77
CA TYR A 166 24.16 8.58 3.39
C TYR A 166 25.44 9.32 3.76
N ASP A 167 25.41 10.66 3.80
CA ASP A 167 26.55 11.47 4.21
C ASP A 167 26.98 11.13 5.65
N GLY A 168 28.27 10.89 5.85
CA GLY A 168 28.83 10.47 7.14
C GLY A 168 28.72 8.97 7.47
N LEU A 169 28.13 8.14 6.59
CA LEU A 169 28.10 6.68 6.78
C LEU A 169 29.47 6.04 6.47
N PRO A 170 30.09 5.32 7.44
CA PRO A 170 31.40 4.70 7.25
C PRO A 170 31.47 3.75 6.05
N ALA A 171 32.60 3.80 5.33
CA ALA A 171 32.85 2.98 4.15
C ALA A 171 32.70 1.47 4.42
N GLU A 172 33.21 1.00 5.56
CA GLU A 172 33.13 -0.42 5.94
C GLU A 172 31.68 -0.90 6.09
N LEU A 173 30.80 -0.09 6.69
CA LEU A 173 29.37 -0.42 6.83
C LEU A 173 28.67 -0.45 5.47
N ARG A 174 29.01 0.47 4.57
CA ARG A 174 28.48 0.48 3.19
C ARG A 174 28.88 -0.79 2.44
N TYR A 175 30.14 -1.20 2.55
CA TYR A 175 30.65 -2.42 1.91
C TYR A 175 29.98 -3.67 2.48
N ALA A 176 29.89 -3.79 3.81
CA ALA A 176 29.22 -4.89 4.49
C ALA A 176 27.73 -4.99 4.12
N GLN A 177 27.02 -3.86 4.10
CA GLN A 177 25.62 -3.79 3.69
C GLN A 177 25.39 -4.25 2.26
N LEU A 178 26.25 -3.83 1.32
CA LEU A 178 26.14 -4.25 -0.08
C LEU A 178 26.38 -5.76 -0.25
N ASN A 179 27.38 -6.32 0.45
CA ASN A 179 27.61 -7.77 0.47
C ASN A 179 26.40 -8.51 1.03
N HIS A 180 25.89 -8.07 2.19
CA HIS A 180 24.72 -8.67 2.80
C HIS A 180 23.50 -8.66 1.87
N MET A 181 23.26 -7.54 1.19
CA MET A 181 22.16 -7.41 0.24
C MET A 181 22.32 -8.37 -0.95
N SER A 182 23.54 -8.51 -1.49
CA SER A 182 23.85 -9.43 -2.59
C SER A 182 23.61 -10.89 -2.20
N ASP A 183 24.12 -11.28 -1.03
CA ASP A 183 23.96 -12.64 -0.48
C ASP A 183 22.48 -12.96 -0.24
N LEU A 184 21.75 -12.03 0.39
CA LEU A 184 20.34 -12.22 0.72
C LEU A 184 19.47 -12.34 -0.54
N CYS A 185 19.71 -11.49 -1.54
CA CYS A 185 19.01 -11.58 -2.82
C CYS A 185 19.29 -12.90 -3.54
N SER A 186 20.52 -13.41 -3.47
CA SER A 186 20.91 -14.69 -4.06
C SER A 186 20.27 -15.87 -3.34
N GLN A 187 20.28 -15.88 -2.01
CA GLN A 187 19.72 -16.95 -1.18
C GLN A 187 18.19 -17.05 -1.27
N LEU A 188 17.52 -15.89 -1.36
CA LEU A 188 16.06 -15.83 -1.37
C LEU A 188 15.48 -15.85 -2.80
N TYR A 189 16.29 -15.91 -3.85
CA TYR A 189 15.79 -16.05 -5.22
C TYR A 189 15.12 -17.43 -5.43
N PRO A 190 13.95 -17.52 -6.10
CA PRO A 190 13.21 -16.46 -6.80
C PRO A 190 12.15 -15.74 -5.95
N ARG A 191 12.06 -16.05 -4.66
CA ARG A 191 11.05 -15.50 -3.75
C ARG A 191 11.25 -14.02 -3.49
N LEU A 192 12.49 -13.57 -3.36
CA LEU A 192 12.87 -12.16 -3.33
C LEU A 192 13.48 -11.76 -4.68
N ARG A 193 12.96 -10.70 -5.28
CA ARG A 193 13.47 -10.11 -6.52
C ARG A 193 13.61 -8.61 -6.36
N VAL A 194 14.81 -8.10 -6.58
CA VAL A 194 15.08 -6.66 -6.53
C VAL A 194 15.48 -6.20 -7.94
N TYR A 195 14.81 -5.19 -8.45
CA TYR A 195 15.05 -4.57 -9.75
C TYR A 195 15.51 -3.14 -9.54
N LEU A 196 16.49 -2.68 -10.33
CA LEU A 196 16.91 -1.28 -10.30
C LEU A 196 16.37 -0.55 -11.53
N PHE A 197 15.53 0.46 -11.31
CA PHE A 197 14.95 1.27 -12.39
C PHE A 197 15.60 2.65 -12.48
N ASP A 198 15.55 3.26 -13.66
CA ASP A 198 16.03 4.63 -13.87
C ASP A 198 14.92 5.64 -13.58
N ALA A 199 15.02 6.31 -12.43
CA ALA A 199 14.05 7.33 -12.02
C ALA A 199 13.99 8.57 -12.93
N ARG A 200 14.98 8.78 -13.82
CA ARG A 200 14.91 9.83 -14.85
C ARG A 200 14.00 9.44 -16.00
N GLN A 201 13.85 8.14 -16.27
CA GLN A 201 12.97 7.62 -17.32
C GLN A 201 11.54 7.45 -16.80
N LEU A 202 11.38 6.87 -15.62
CA LEU A 202 10.09 6.67 -14.98
C LEU A 202 10.20 6.89 -13.47
N PHE A 203 9.59 7.98 -12.99
CA PHE A 203 9.52 8.29 -11.58
C PHE A 203 8.49 7.40 -10.85
N SER A 204 8.77 7.07 -9.58
CA SER A 204 7.79 6.47 -8.68
C SER A 204 7.90 7.08 -7.29
N ALA A 205 6.75 7.38 -6.68
CA ALA A 205 6.68 7.59 -5.25
C ALA A 205 6.85 6.24 -4.49
N PRO A 206 7.15 6.25 -3.18
CA PRO A 206 7.26 5.02 -2.40
C PRO A 206 5.88 4.38 -2.19
N ILE A 207 5.74 3.14 -2.63
CA ILE A 207 4.47 2.40 -2.63
C ILE A 207 4.67 0.95 -2.17
N THR A 208 3.62 0.35 -1.65
CA THR A 208 3.56 -1.10 -1.41
C THR A 208 2.22 -1.65 -1.88
N VAL A 209 2.23 -2.67 -2.73
CA VAL A 209 1.04 -3.36 -3.21
C VAL A 209 1.01 -4.76 -2.61
N PHE A 210 -0.03 -5.02 -1.82
CA PHE A 210 -0.26 -6.24 -1.08
C PHE A 210 -1.23 -7.14 -1.85
N GLY A 211 -0.71 -7.81 -2.89
CA GLY A 211 -1.53 -8.64 -3.78
C GLY A 211 -2.69 -7.85 -4.39
N PRO A 212 -3.89 -8.46 -4.50
CA PRO A 212 -5.11 -7.76 -4.94
C PRO A 212 -5.85 -7.04 -3.80
N LEU A 213 -5.35 -7.11 -2.56
CA LEU A 213 -6.10 -6.71 -1.36
C LEU A 213 -6.03 -5.21 -1.11
N LEU A 214 -4.82 -4.64 -1.15
CA LEU A 214 -4.62 -3.21 -0.96
C LEU A 214 -3.32 -2.70 -1.60
N ALA A 215 -3.31 -1.41 -1.87
CA ALA A 215 -2.12 -0.65 -2.26
C ALA A 215 -1.93 0.53 -1.31
N VAL A 216 -0.69 0.82 -0.97
CA VAL A 216 -0.32 1.83 0.02
C VAL A 216 0.66 2.80 -0.61
N LEU A 217 0.40 4.09 -0.47
CA LEU A 217 1.31 5.18 -0.81
C LEU A 217 1.83 5.81 0.48
N TYR A 218 3.14 5.96 0.60
CA TYR A 218 3.77 6.61 1.76
C TYR A 218 3.96 8.11 1.52
N LEU A 219 3.47 8.93 2.47
CA LEU A 219 3.55 10.39 2.45
C LEU A 219 4.40 10.96 3.59
N GLY A 220 5.34 10.16 4.10
CA GLY A 220 6.19 10.56 5.22
C GLY A 220 5.54 10.30 6.58
N ARG A 221 4.58 11.13 6.99
CA ARG A 221 3.90 10.95 8.30
C ARG A 221 2.59 10.18 8.22
N ASN A 222 2.14 9.84 7.02
CA ASN A 222 0.91 9.09 6.82
C ASN A 222 1.05 8.10 5.67
N TYR A 223 0.22 7.06 5.72
CA TYR A 223 -0.09 6.18 4.61
C TYR A 223 -1.44 6.55 4.00
N LEU A 224 -1.51 6.55 2.67
CA LEU A 224 -2.78 6.44 1.96
C LEU A 224 -2.96 4.99 1.54
N ALA A 225 -3.91 4.31 2.16
CA ALA A 225 -4.27 2.94 1.83
C ALA A 225 -5.51 2.91 0.94
N PHE A 226 -5.41 2.17 -0.17
CA PHE A 226 -6.44 1.96 -1.16
C PHE A 226 -6.82 0.49 -1.21
N ARG A 227 -8.12 0.20 -1.13
CA ARG A 227 -8.66 -1.16 -1.18
C ARG A 227 -9.56 -1.43 -2.38
N ASP A 228 -9.84 -0.42 -3.19
CA ASP A 228 -10.64 -0.62 -4.39
C ASP A 228 -9.80 -1.24 -5.52
N VAL A 229 -10.43 -2.16 -6.23
CA VAL A 229 -9.79 -2.98 -7.27
C VAL A 229 -9.13 -2.13 -8.35
N GLU A 230 -9.78 -1.05 -8.78
CA GLU A 230 -9.28 -0.19 -9.86
C GLU A 230 -7.97 0.50 -9.46
N ARG A 231 -7.91 1.13 -8.27
CA ARG A 231 -6.67 1.75 -7.78
C ARG A 231 -5.58 0.71 -7.54
N VAL A 232 -5.88 -0.42 -6.90
CA VAL A 232 -4.89 -1.49 -6.68
C VAL A 232 -4.29 -1.99 -8.00
N GLN A 233 -5.12 -2.15 -9.04
CA GLN A 233 -4.65 -2.49 -10.40
C GLN A 233 -3.80 -1.38 -11.03
N GLY A 234 -4.15 -0.12 -10.81
CA GLY A 234 -3.35 1.03 -11.24
C GLY A 234 -1.94 1.01 -10.63
N PHE A 235 -1.83 0.81 -9.31
CA PHE A 235 -0.53 0.68 -8.63
C PHE A 235 0.25 -0.55 -9.10
N THR A 236 -0.43 -1.68 -9.33
CA THR A 236 0.19 -2.90 -9.86
C THR A 236 0.78 -2.66 -11.25
N THR A 237 0.02 -2.02 -12.13
CA THR A 237 0.45 -1.71 -13.50
C THR A 237 1.63 -0.74 -13.51
N HIS A 238 1.59 0.28 -12.65
CA HIS A 238 2.71 1.20 -12.45
C HIS A 238 3.98 0.46 -12.02
N PHE A 239 3.87 -0.41 -11.01
CA PHE A 239 5.01 -1.23 -10.56
C PHE A 239 5.55 -2.15 -11.66
N ASP A 240 4.68 -2.85 -12.38
CA ASP A 240 5.09 -3.74 -13.46
C ASP A 240 5.79 -2.98 -14.60
N ASN A 241 5.44 -1.72 -14.84
CA ASN A 241 6.17 -0.84 -15.76
C ASN A 241 7.58 -0.51 -15.27
N LEU A 242 7.77 -0.22 -13.97
CA LEU A 242 9.10 0.00 -13.37
C LEU A 242 9.99 -1.22 -13.61
N VAL A 243 9.47 -2.42 -13.31
CA VAL A 243 10.18 -3.70 -13.52
C VAL A 243 10.53 -3.91 -14.98
N ARG A 244 9.59 -3.63 -15.90
CA ARG A 244 9.82 -3.78 -17.34
C ARG A 244 10.91 -2.84 -17.86
N SER A 245 11.00 -1.62 -17.32
CA SER A 245 12.01 -0.63 -17.68
C SER A 245 13.33 -0.75 -16.90
N ALA A 246 13.45 -1.71 -15.98
CA ALA A 246 14.61 -1.81 -15.10
C ALA A 246 15.86 -2.31 -15.87
N PRO A 247 16.92 -1.50 -16.00
CA PRO A 247 18.17 -1.95 -16.64
C PRO A 247 18.90 -3.03 -15.83
N VAL A 248 18.71 -3.08 -14.51
CA VAL A 248 19.28 -4.13 -13.65
C VAL A 248 18.14 -5.00 -13.14
N THR A 249 18.20 -6.27 -13.51
CA THR A 249 17.22 -7.28 -13.10
C THR A 249 17.65 -7.98 -11.81
N ALA A 250 16.74 -8.72 -11.19
CA ALA A 250 17.04 -9.52 -10.00
C ALA A 250 18.22 -10.49 -10.17
N ARG A 251 18.45 -11.02 -11.39
CA ARG A 251 19.58 -11.93 -11.66
C ARG A 251 20.91 -11.22 -11.84
N THR A 252 20.90 -9.99 -12.35
CA THR A 252 22.11 -9.20 -12.62
C THR A 252 22.44 -8.24 -11.49
N LEU A 253 21.62 -8.23 -10.42
CA LEU A 253 21.82 -7.36 -9.27
C LEU A 253 23.14 -7.66 -8.53
N PRO A 254 23.53 -8.93 -8.26
CA PRO A 254 24.81 -9.23 -7.63
C PRO A 254 26.01 -8.61 -8.38
N ASP A 255 26.08 -8.79 -9.70
CA ASP A 255 27.13 -8.22 -10.55
C ASP A 255 27.16 -6.68 -10.50
N HIS A 256 25.97 -6.06 -10.44
CA HIS A 256 25.87 -4.61 -10.31
C HIS A 256 26.38 -4.13 -8.94
N ILE A 257 26.06 -4.86 -7.87
CA ILE A 257 26.57 -4.58 -6.52
C ILE A 257 28.10 -4.64 -6.49
N GLU A 258 28.72 -5.66 -7.09
CA GLU A 258 30.19 -5.77 -7.18
C GLU A 258 30.82 -4.56 -7.87
N THR A 259 30.12 -4.00 -8.87
CA THR A 259 30.57 -2.79 -9.56
C THR A 259 30.50 -1.56 -8.64
N LEU A 260 29.42 -1.45 -7.85
CA LEU A 260 29.23 -0.36 -6.89
C LEU A 260 30.22 -0.42 -5.71
N GLN A 261 30.59 -1.61 -5.27
CA GLN A 261 31.57 -1.80 -4.20
C GLN A 261 32.95 -1.22 -4.52
N LYS A 262 33.32 -1.14 -5.81
CA LYS A 262 34.57 -0.52 -6.27
C LYS A 262 34.57 1.01 -6.12
N LEU A 263 33.43 1.62 -5.78
CA LEU A 263 33.27 3.06 -5.59
C LEU A 263 33.36 3.48 -4.11
N ILE A 264 33.46 2.52 -3.19
CA ILE A 264 33.57 2.74 -1.74
C ILE A 264 35.01 3.06 -1.36
#